data_AF-A0AAE8STK6-F1
#
_entry.id   AF-A0AAE8STK6-F1
#
_cell.length_a   1.000
_cell.length_b   1.000
_cell.length_c   1.000
_cell.angle_alpha   90.00
_cell.angle_beta   90.00
_cell.angle_gamma   90.00
#
_symmetry.space_group_name_H-M   'P 1'
#
loop_
_entity.id
_entity.type
_entity.pdbx_description
1 polymer ?
#
loop_
_entity_poly.entity_id
_entity_poly.type
_entity_poly.pdbx_seq_one_letter_code
_entity_poly.pdbx_strand_id
1 'polypeptide(L)'
;MRLSSVLFFASLALGTALNQDSADLSAREASPELVPRACSANGCKCVKGLAQGVYCGNCVVGAGTYAISAKRVANHAYECNSSGGCCDYGKASDCGTKNARCKNGSPV
;
A
#
# COMPACT_ATOMS: atom_id res chain seq x y z
N MET A 1 57.69 -51.66 -20.80
CA MET A 1 57.82 -51.59 -19.33
C MET A 1 57.87 -50.14 -18.88
N ARG A 2 56.77 -49.60 -18.36
CA ARG A 2 56.76 -48.61 -17.26
C ARG A 2 55.46 -48.82 -16.48
N LEU A 3 55.62 -49.36 -15.27
CA LEU A 3 54.59 -49.36 -14.23
C LEU A 3 54.39 -47.92 -13.76
N SER A 4 53.15 -47.53 -13.49
CA SER A 4 52.86 -46.58 -12.40
C SER A 4 51.46 -46.81 -11.88
N SER A 5 51.41 -47.38 -10.69
CA SER A 5 50.26 -47.50 -9.81
C SER A 5 49.73 -46.13 -9.40
N VAL A 6 48.41 -45.94 -9.40
CA VAL A 6 47.73 -45.17 -8.34
C VAL A 6 46.36 -45.82 -8.09
N LEU A 7 46.27 -46.52 -6.96
CA LEU A 7 45.02 -46.86 -6.27
C LEU A 7 44.53 -45.61 -5.54
N PHE A 8 43.31 -45.13 -5.74
CA PHE A 8 42.65 -44.28 -4.74
C PHE A 8 41.13 -44.47 -4.72
N PHE A 9 40.70 -45.21 -3.69
CA PHE A 9 39.47 -45.16 -2.89
C PHE A 9 38.12 -44.98 -3.60
N ALA A 10 37.38 -46.08 -3.61
CA ALA A 10 35.93 -46.12 -3.73
C ALA A 10 35.26 -45.42 -2.53
N SER A 11 34.37 -44.48 -2.82
CA SER A 11 33.38 -43.97 -1.86
C SER A 11 31.99 -44.29 -2.39
N LEU A 12 31.39 -45.35 -1.85
CA LEU A 12 29.94 -45.53 -1.84
C LEU A 12 29.34 -44.47 -0.91
N ALA A 13 28.44 -43.62 -1.41
CA ALA A 13 27.49 -42.89 -0.59
C ALA A 13 26.07 -43.33 -0.98
N LEU A 14 25.39 -43.93 -0.02
CA LEU A 14 24.02 -44.43 -0.05
C LEU A 14 23.10 -43.40 0.62
N GLY A 15 21.95 -43.07 0.01
CA GLY A 15 20.78 -42.44 0.66
C GLY A 15 20.91 -40.95 1.02
N THR A 16 19.87 -40.11 1.08
CA THR A 16 18.40 -40.31 1.12
C THR A 16 17.66 -39.07 0.57
N ALA A 17 16.38 -39.29 0.26
CA ALA A 17 15.41 -38.40 -0.36
C ALA A 17 15.07 -37.09 0.39
N LEU A 18 14.64 -36.11 -0.43
CA LEU A 18 13.53 -35.14 -0.31
C LEU A 18 13.00 -34.72 1.07
N ASN A 19 12.68 -33.43 1.15
CA ASN A 19 11.44 -32.85 1.69
C ASN A 19 11.58 -31.98 2.94
N GLN A 20 11.70 -30.66 2.78
CA GLN A 20 11.27 -29.68 3.78
C GLN A 20 11.22 -28.26 3.17
N ASP A 21 10.07 -27.89 2.59
CA ASP A 21 9.73 -26.47 2.32
C ASP A 21 8.21 -26.26 2.21
N SER A 22 7.43 -26.85 3.12
CA SER A 22 5.96 -26.75 3.12
C SER A 22 5.37 -26.17 4.40
N ALA A 23 6.22 -25.78 5.37
CA ALA A 23 5.79 -25.16 6.62
C ALA A 23 5.70 -23.62 6.57
N ASP A 24 6.33 -22.96 5.58
CA ASP A 24 6.44 -21.49 5.53
C ASP A 24 5.20 -20.79 4.95
N LEU A 25 4.47 -21.45 4.05
CA LEU A 25 3.29 -20.85 3.39
C LEU A 25 2.04 -20.82 4.28
N SER A 26 1.90 -21.77 5.22
CA SER A 26 0.71 -21.86 6.07
C SER A 26 0.60 -20.72 7.09
N ALA A 27 1.71 -20.04 7.42
CA ALA A 27 1.70 -18.92 8.35
C ALA A 27 1.20 -17.60 7.71
N ARG A 28 1.20 -17.51 6.37
CA ARG A 28 0.77 -16.32 5.61
C ARG A 28 -0.74 -16.29 5.34
N GLU A 29 -1.41 -17.43 5.49
CA GLU A 29 -2.86 -17.62 5.30
C GLU A 29 -3.66 -17.33 6.59
N ALA A 30 -2.99 -17.04 7.71
CA ALA A 30 -3.64 -16.50 8.89
C ALA A 30 -4.11 -15.07 8.56
N SER A 31 -5.33 -14.95 8.03
CA SER A 31 -5.96 -13.68 7.67
C SER A 31 -5.86 -12.74 8.87
N PRO A 32 -4.99 -11.70 8.85
CA PRO A 32 -4.92 -10.77 9.95
C PRO A 32 -6.28 -10.10 10.08
N GLU A 33 -6.79 -10.00 11.30
CA GLU A 33 -8.00 -9.25 11.57
C GLU A 33 -7.81 -7.82 11.02
N LEU A 34 -8.62 -7.45 10.04
CA LEU A 34 -8.49 -6.17 9.35
C LEU A 34 -8.91 -5.07 10.31
N VAL A 35 -7.92 -4.39 10.90
CA VAL A 35 -8.17 -3.23 11.75
C VAL A 35 -8.82 -2.14 10.89
N PRO A 36 -10.02 -1.65 11.25
CA PRO A 36 -10.66 -0.58 10.51
C PRO A 36 -9.76 0.65 10.49
N ARG A 37 -9.74 1.34 9.35
CA ARG A 37 -8.95 2.58 9.20
C ARG A 37 -9.39 3.57 10.28
N ALA A 38 -8.44 4.22 10.94
CA ALA A 38 -8.66 5.19 12.01
C ALA A 38 -9.23 6.54 11.51
N CYS A 39 -10.19 6.49 10.60
CA CYS A 39 -10.77 7.64 9.92
C CYS A 39 -12.29 7.59 9.97
N SER A 40 -12.91 8.76 9.83
CA SER A 40 -14.36 8.90 9.90
C SER A 40 -14.98 8.81 8.51
N ALA A 41 -15.84 7.82 8.31
CA ALA A 41 -16.71 7.75 7.14
C ALA A 41 -17.92 8.69 7.29
N ASN A 42 -17.67 10.00 7.43
CA ASN A 42 -18.68 11.03 7.70
C ASN A 42 -19.62 11.36 6.52
N GLY A 43 -19.62 10.53 5.48
CA GLY A 43 -20.36 10.75 4.25
C GLY A 43 -19.68 11.70 3.26
N CYS A 44 -18.39 12.03 3.45
CA CYS A 44 -17.65 12.80 2.48
C CYS A 44 -17.64 12.13 1.09
N LYS A 45 -17.47 12.96 0.05
CA LYS A 45 -17.31 12.50 -1.33
C LYS A 45 -16.09 13.16 -1.94
N CYS A 46 -15.37 12.39 -2.75
CA CYS A 46 -14.36 12.92 -3.64
C CYS A 46 -14.90 13.02 -5.07
N VAL A 47 -14.28 13.87 -5.88
CA VAL A 47 -14.51 13.87 -7.32
C VAL A 47 -14.19 12.46 -7.87
N LYS A 48 -15.11 11.91 -8.67
CA LYS A 48 -14.93 10.58 -9.26
C LYS A 48 -13.78 10.59 -10.26
N GLY A 49 -13.02 9.49 -10.32
CA GLY A 49 -11.87 9.37 -11.22
C GLY A 49 -10.59 10.02 -10.70
N LEU A 50 -10.59 10.60 -9.50
CA LEU A 50 -9.34 10.94 -8.83
C LEU A 50 -8.52 9.68 -8.57
N ALA A 51 -7.20 9.82 -8.69
CA ALA A 51 -6.28 8.79 -8.25
C ALA A 51 -6.52 8.52 -6.77
N GLN A 52 -6.42 7.25 -6.36
CA GLN A 52 -6.57 6.91 -4.95
C GLN A 52 -5.44 7.56 -4.12
N GLY A 53 -5.81 8.11 -2.97
CA GLY A 53 -4.88 8.56 -1.95
C GLY A 53 -5.37 9.74 -1.13
N VAL A 54 -4.45 10.36 -0.39
CA VAL A 54 -4.76 11.44 0.55
C VAL A 54 -4.77 12.81 -0.13
N TYR A 55 -5.86 13.55 0.06
CA TYR A 55 -6.07 14.92 -0.41
C TYR A 55 -6.45 15.82 0.75
N CYS A 56 -5.86 17.01 0.82
CA CYS A 56 -6.34 18.04 1.74
C CYS A 56 -7.69 18.62 1.27
N GLY A 57 -8.52 19.05 2.21
CA GLY A 57 -9.80 19.69 1.91
C GLY A 57 -9.69 21.04 1.19
N ASN A 58 -8.50 21.66 1.15
CA ASN A 58 -8.25 22.85 0.32
C ASN A 58 -7.66 22.50 -1.06
N CYS A 59 -7.50 21.22 -1.40
CA CYS A 59 -7.07 20.83 -2.73
C CYS A 59 -8.17 21.10 -3.75
N VAL A 60 -7.83 21.93 -4.73
CA VAL A 60 -8.57 22.07 -5.97
C VAL A 60 -8.02 21.02 -6.94
N VAL A 61 -8.82 20.55 -7.89
CA VAL A 61 -8.46 19.64 -8.97
C VAL A 61 -9.09 20.17 -10.26
N GLY A 62 -8.30 20.22 -11.34
CA GLY A 62 -8.77 20.74 -12.63
C GLY A 62 -9.33 22.16 -12.56
N ALA A 63 -10.47 22.39 -13.23
CA ALA A 63 -11.11 23.70 -13.45
C ALA A 63 -11.78 24.30 -12.19
N GLY A 64 -11.04 24.44 -11.08
CA GLY A 64 -11.54 25.11 -9.87
C GLY A 64 -12.40 24.24 -8.95
N THR A 65 -12.52 22.94 -9.20
CA THR A 65 -13.34 22.04 -8.38
C THR A 65 -12.53 21.51 -7.20
N TYR A 66 -13.05 21.52 -5.98
CA TYR A 66 -12.36 20.88 -4.85
C TYR A 66 -12.32 19.36 -5.01
N ALA A 67 -11.18 18.74 -4.65
CA ALA A 67 -11.03 17.29 -4.64
C ALA A 67 -12.14 16.61 -3.82
N ILE A 68 -12.55 17.26 -2.72
CA ILE A 68 -13.63 16.82 -1.84
C ILE A 68 -14.90 17.58 -2.21
N SER A 69 -15.86 16.88 -2.81
CA SER A 69 -17.10 17.45 -3.32
C SER A 69 -18.22 17.53 -2.29
N ALA A 70 -18.15 16.77 -1.19
CA ALA A 70 -19.14 16.83 -0.11
C ALA A 70 -18.51 16.67 1.29
N LYS A 71 -19.11 17.33 2.29
CA LYS A 71 -18.63 17.35 3.70
C LYS A 71 -17.16 17.77 3.85
N ARG A 72 -16.71 18.64 2.96
CA ARG A 72 -15.34 19.19 2.93
C ARG A 72 -15.11 20.16 4.07
N VAL A 73 -13.96 20.02 4.73
CA VAL A 73 -13.39 20.97 5.67
C VAL A 73 -11.97 21.31 5.20
N ALA A 74 -11.68 22.59 5.03
CA ALA A 74 -10.50 23.04 4.29
C ALA A 74 -9.15 22.56 4.89
N ASN A 75 -9.08 22.39 6.21
CA ASN A 75 -7.88 21.98 6.94
C ASN A 75 -7.85 20.49 7.33
N HIS A 76 -8.73 19.67 6.75
CA HIS A 76 -8.75 18.23 6.97
C HIS A 76 -8.02 17.47 5.86
N ALA A 77 -7.55 16.27 6.17
CA ALA A 77 -7.02 15.32 5.21
C ALA A 77 -8.03 14.19 4.94
N TYR A 78 -8.19 13.81 3.67
CA TYR A 78 -9.17 12.83 3.23
C TYR A 78 -8.50 11.74 2.39
N GLU A 79 -8.73 10.47 2.71
CA GLU A 79 -8.40 9.37 1.79
C GLU A 79 -9.52 9.25 0.75
N CYS A 80 -9.22 9.60 -0.51
CA CYS A 80 -10.12 9.40 -1.63
C CYS A 80 -9.89 8.03 -2.27
N ASN A 81 -10.97 7.35 -2.65
CA ASN A 81 -10.92 6.20 -3.56
C ASN A 81 -11.39 6.57 -4.96
N SER A 82 -11.09 5.71 -5.94
CA SER A 82 -11.44 5.92 -7.35
C SER A 82 -12.95 6.02 -7.61
N SER A 83 -13.77 5.37 -6.78
CA SER A 83 -15.24 5.43 -6.84
C SER A 83 -15.84 6.74 -6.31
N GLY A 84 -15.02 7.67 -5.80
CA GLY A 84 -15.46 8.95 -5.24
C GLY A 84 -15.93 8.87 -3.79
N GLY A 85 -15.72 7.75 -3.11
CA GLY A 85 -15.87 7.67 -1.65
C GLY A 85 -14.63 8.24 -0.96
N CYS A 86 -14.80 8.65 0.30
CA CYS A 86 -13.66 9.01 1.13
C CYS A 86 -13.82 8.72 2.60
N CYS A 87 -12.70 8.84 3.28
CA CYS A 87 -12.59 8.81 4.73
C CYS A 87 -11.88 10.06 5.22
N ASP A 88 -12.41 10.70 6.26
CA ASP A 88 -11.86 11.93 6.86
C ASP A 88 -10.90 11.56 8.00
N TYR A 89 -9.62 11.90 7.86
CA TYR A 89 -8.60 11.72 8.90
C TYR A 89 -8.57 12.85 9.94
N GLY A 90 -9.43 13.86 9.80
CA GLY A 90 -9.44 15.02 10.66
C GLY A 90 -8.44 16.09 10.23
N LYS A 91 -8.24 17.05 11.12
CA LYS A 91 -7.32 18.17 10.90
C LYS A 91 -5.89 17.69 10.72
N ALA A 92 -5.23 18.17 9.67
CA ALA A 92 -3.81 17.94 9.42
C ALA A 92 -3.05 19.27 9.41
N SER A 93 -1.77 19.24 9.78
CA SER A 93 -0.95 20.45 9.94
C SER A 93 -0.61 21.15 8.62
N ASP A 94 -0.59 20.42 7.51
CA ASP A 94 -0.31 20.94 6.17
C ASP A 94 -1.57 21.38 5.42
N CYS A 95 -2.74 20.84 5.78
CA CYS A 95 -4.00 21.17 5.12
C CYS A 95 -4.52 22.55 5.54
N GLY A 96 -5.14 23.26 4.60
CA GLY A 96 -5.56 24.66 4.77
C GLY A 96 -4.42 25.66 4.57
N THR A 97 -3.23 25.20 4.17
CA THR A 97 -2.08 26.04 3.85
C THR A 97 -1.79 26.03 2.35
N LYS A 98 -0.90 26.93 1.89
CA LYS A 98 -0.39 26.93 0.51
C LYS A 98 0.46 25.69 0.16
N ASN A 99 0.89 24.92 1.15
CA ASN A 99 1.74 23.73 0.98
C ASN A 99 0.94 22.42 1.18
N ALA A 100 -0.38 22.48 1.06
CA ALA A 100 -1.25 21.34 1.28
C ALA A 100 -0.94 20.17 0.34
N ARG A 101 -0.98 18.94 0.86
CA ARG A 101 -0.81 17.74 0.04
C ARG A 101 -2.02 17.53 -0.87
N CYS A 102 -1.78 17.56 -2.18
CA CYS A 102 -2.77 17.21 -3.19
C CYS A 102 -2.15 16.13 -4.09
N LYS A 103 -2.57 14.87 -3.92
CA LYS A 103 -2.02 13.74 -4.67
C LYS A 103 -2.33 13.90 -6.17
N ASN A 104 -1.33 14.25 -6.98
CA ASN A 104 -1.47 14.65 -8.39
C ASN A 104 -2.67 15.57 -8.65
N GLY A 105 -2.51 16.82 -8.26
CA GLY A 105 -3.47 17.88 -8.56
C GLY A 105 -3.58 18.86 -7.41
N SER A 106 -2.53 19.64 -7.19
CA SER A 106 -2.76 21.06 -6.93
C SER A 106 -2.71 21.69 -8.34
N PRO A 107 -3.84 22.11 -8.94
CA PRO A 107 -3.77 23.00 -10.06
C PRO A 107 -3.17 24.30 -9.53
N VAL A 108 -2.10 24.71 -10.20
CA VAL A 108 -1.70 26.11 -10.29
C VAL A 108 -2.91 27.00 -10.58
#